data_AF-W9R2M1-F1
#
_entry.id   AF-W9R2M1-F1
#
_cell.length_a   1.000
_cell.length_b   1.000
_cell.length_c   1.000
_cell.angle_alpha   90.00
_cell.angle_beta   90.00
_cell.angle_gamma   90.00
#
_symmetry.space_group_name_H-M   'P 1'
#
loop_
_entity.id
_entity.type
_entity.pdbx_description
1 polymer ?
#
loop_
_entity_poly.entity_id
_entity_poly.type
_entity_poly.pdbx_seq_one_letter_code
_entity_poly.pdbx_strand_id
1 'polypeptide(L)'
;MEGETSWFSHCLDEMSREIGVLDSYSELGDEGNKEANAVSVDLILPDDLLERILAYLPIASIFRAGCVCKRWHEIVSSEQFLWNFSQVLSQKPWYYMFTSSNEALGYAYDPILRKWYGLELPCIRAPNWFIASSCGLVCSMDNDSRSELCVCNPITKRWKKLEEPPGLRFSDYSALAISANRISLGYTISIVKSKQVTGNFFQWDISIHIYDSETTMWVTSLTEVLTGWRAGDESVICGGVLYFLIYSTGGGAPENRHGLITYNLSTRSSHGLLIRSFVPVPCPLTCGRLMNLKEKLVMVGGIGKPDRPDIIKGIGIWVLNGKEWQEIARMPHKFFQGFGEFDDVFASSGTYDLIYIQSYGAPALLIYDMNHKQWKWSQKCPVTKRFPLQLFTGFCFEPRLEIAP
;
A
#
# COMPACT_ATOMS: atom_id res chain seq x y z
N MET A 1 7.61 -40.92 6.66
CA MET A 1 6.22 -41.10 7.13
C MET A 1 5.76 -39.70 7.55
N GLU A 2 5.44 -38.81 6.61
CA GLU A 2 4.17 -38.79 5.85
C GLU A 2 3.00 -39.14 6.79
N GLY A 3 2.03 -38.29 7.11
CA GLY A 3 1.58 -37.05 6.50
C GLY A 3 0.07 -37.14 6.45
N GLU A 4 -0.66 -36.36 7.26
CA GLU A 4 -2.12 -36.27 7.12
C GLU A 4 -2.55 -34.82 7.31
N THR A 5 -2.88 -34.19 6.18
CA THR A 5 -3.72 -32.99 6.13
C THR A 5 -5.12 -33.48 5.79
N SER A 6 -6.05 -33.37 6.73
CA SER A 6 -7.45 -33.74 6.51
C SER A 6 -8.20 -32.59 5.83
N TRP A 7 -8.53 -32.79 4.56
CA TRP A 7 -9.52 -32.00 3.84
C TRP A 7 -10.81 -32.81 3.75
N PHE A 8 -11.81 -32.46 4.56
CA PHE A 8 -13.17 -32.97 4.37
C PHE A 8 -13.93 -32.08 3.38
N SER A 9 -14.17 -32.64 2.20
CA SER A 9 -15.15 -32.19 1.22
C SER A 9 -16.47 -32.89 1.53
N HIS A 10 -17.50 -32.16 1.95
CA HIS A 10 -18.87 -32.66 1.90
C HIS A 10 -19.52 -32.25 0.58
N CYS A 11 -19.96 -33.25 -0.18
CA CYS A 11 -20.71 -33.10 -1.41
C CYS A 11 -22.14 -33.61 -1.20
N LEU A 12 -23.08 -32.85 -1.78
CA LEU A 12 -24.40 -33.23 -2.31
C LEU A 12 -25.51 -33.64 -1.32
N ASP A 13 -26.59 -32.87 -1.28
CA ASP A 13 -27.83 -33.27 -1.97
C ASP A 13 -28.82 -32.09 -2.13
N GLU A 14 -29.83 -32.28 -2.97
CA GLU A 14 -30.99 -31.41 -3.30
C GLU A 14 -30.83 -30.39 -4.45
N MET A 15 -31.19 -30.80 -5.67
CA MET A 15 -32.57 -30.69 -6.18
C MET A 15 -32.62 -31.01 -7.68
N SER A 16 -33.27 -32.13 -8.00
CA SER A 16 -33.80 -32.42 -9.33
C SER A 16 -35.05 -31.57 -9.60
N ARG A 17 -35.16 -30.94 -10.80
CA ARG A 17 -36.31 -31.07 -11.74
C ARG A 17 -36.36 -29.97 -12.82
N GLU A 18 -36.90 -30.39 -13.97
CA GLU A 18 -37.43 -29.66 -15.16
C GLU A 18 -36.41 -29.23 -16.23
N ILE A 19 -36.27 -29.90 -17.39
CA ILE A 19 -37.15 -30.21 -18.54
C ILE A 19 -37.13 -29.13 -19.65
N GLY A 20 -36.82 -29.57 -20.88
CA GLY A 20 -37.07 -28.89 -22.16
C GLY A 20 -35.96 -29.12 -23.20
N VAL A 21 -35.75 -30.34 -23.71
CA VAL A 21 -36.30 -30.90 -24.98
C VAL A 21 -36.04 -30.03 -26.23
N LEU A 22 -35.16 -30.50 -27.12
CA LEU A 22 -35.57 -30.83 -28.49
C LEU A 22 -34.66 -31.92 -29.09
N ASP A 23 -35.32 -33.00 -29.51
CA ASP A 23 -34.81 -34.24 -30.04
C ASP A 23 -34.38 -34.20 -31.52
N SER A 24 -33.60 -35.24 -31.84
CA SER A 24 -33.59 -36.04 -33.08
C SER A 24 -32.84 -35.52 -34.32
N TYR A 25 -31.84 -36.29 -34.76
CA TYR A 25 -32.04 -37.29 -35.82
C TYR A 25 -31.09 -38.49 -35.64
N SER A 26 -31.62 -39.65 -35.99
CA SER A 26 -31.13 -41.02 -35.74
C SER A 26 -30.23 -41.58 -36.86
N GLU A 27 -29.35 -42.48 -36.42
CA GLU A 27 -28.90 -43.74 -37.06
C GLU A 27 -27.94 -43.74 -38.28
N LEU A 28 -26.76 -44.31 -37.99
CA LEU A 28 -26.04 -45.38 -38.69
C LEU A 28 -25.51 -45.11 -40.11
N GLY A 29 -24.21 -44.87 -40.18
CA GLY A 29 -23.35 -45.10 -41.32
C GLY A 29 -21.91 -45.33 -40.83
N ASP A 30 -21.44 -46.56 -41.03
CA ASP A 30 -20.11 -47.08 -40.72
C ASP A 30 -19.00 -46.36 -41.51
N GLU A 31 -17.77 -46.52 -41.03
CA GLU A 31 -16.49 -46.10 -41.62
C GLU A 31 -16.12 -44.61 -41.62
N GLY A 32 -15.28 -44.26 -40.65
CA GLY A 32 -14.46 -43.07 -40.72
C GLY A 32 -13.79 -42.73 -39.40
N ASN A 33 -12.71 -43.44 -39.07
CA ASN A 33 -11.74 -43.03 -38.06
C ASN A 33 -11.24 -41.60 -38.37
N LYS A 34 -11.95 -40.61 -37.84
CA LYS A 34 -11.42 -39.28 -37.57
C LYS A 34 -11.63 -39.07 -36.09
N GLU A 35 -10.70 -39.62 -35.30
CA GLU A 35 -10.29 -38.94 -34.09
C GLU A 35 -10.08 -37.47 -34.49
N ALA A 36 -11.06 -36.63 -34.18
CA ALA A 36 -10.78 -35.23 -33.97
C ALA A 36 -9.86 -35.23 -32.77
N ASN A 37 -8.56 -35.44 -33.01
CA ASN A 37 -7.51 -35.24 -32.04
C ASN A 37 -7.77 -33.84 -31.52
N ALA A 38 -8.33 -33.76 -30.32
CA ALA A 38 -8.42 -32.52 -29.58
C ALA A 38 -6.97 -32.16 -29.30
N VAL A 39 -6.33 -31.48 -30.25
CA VAL A 39 -4.96 -31.02 -30.10
C VAL A 39 -5.04 -30.04 -28.95
N SER A 40 -4.51 -30.45 -27.80
CA SER A 40 -4.52 -29.62 -26.61
C SER A 40 -3.89 -28.29 -26.98
N VAL A 41 -4.59 -27.18 -26.71
CA VAL A 41 -4.10 -25.82 -26.99
C VAL A 41 -2.72 -25.62 -26.36
N ASP A 42 -2.43 -26.32 -25.26
CA ASP A 42 -1.10 -26.39 -24.67
C ASP A 42 -0.06 -26.79 -25.72
N LEU A 43 -0.24 -27.86 -26.51
CA LEU A 43 0.76 -28.32 -27.49
C LEU A 43 0.93 -27.37 -28.71
N ILE A 44 0.00 -26.44 -28.95
CA ILE A 44 -0.02 -25.59 -30.14
C ILE A 44 0.61 -24.23 -29.89
N LEU A 45 0.45 -23.69 -28.67
CA LEU A 45 0.90 -22.34 -28.37
C LEU A 45 2.40 -22.34 -28.06
N PRO A 46 3.24 -21.59 -28.79
CA PRO A 46 4.65 -21.38 -28.45
C PRO A 46 4.84 -20.78 -27.05
N ASP A 47 5.98 -21.08 -26.40
CA ASP A 47 6.26 -20.64 -25.02
C ASP A 47 6.28 -19.11 -24.89
N ASP A 48 6.79 -18.39 -25.88
CA ASP A 48 6.82 -16.92 -25.89
C ASP A 48 5.42 -16.30 -25.91
N LEU A 49 4.48 -16.90 -26.64
CA LEU A 49 3.09 -16.46 -26.64
C LEU A 49 2.39 -16.80 -25.34
N LEU A 50 2.65 -18.00 -24.79
CA LEU A 50 2.09 -18.44 -23.53
C LEU A 50 2.58 -17.56 -22.36
N GLU A 51 3.88 -17.29 -22.30
CA GLU A 51 4.50 -16.33 -21.37
C GLU A 51 3.80 -14.98 -21.41
N ARG A 52 3.64 -14.43 -22.63
CA ARG A 52 3.01 -13.14 -22.82
C ARG A 52 1.56 -13.15 -22.35
N ILE A 53 0.78 -14.19 -22.69
CA ILE A 53 -0.61 -14.34 -22.25
C ILE A 53 -0.69 -14.40 -20.72
N LEU A 54 0.13 -15.24 -20.10
CA LEU A 54 0.14 -15.40 -18.64
C LEU A 54 0.57 -14.11 -17.93
N ALA A 55 1.45 -13.31 -18.53
CA ALA A 55 1.92 -12.04 -17.95
C ALA A 55 0.81 -10.97 -17.86
N TYR A 56 -0.27 -11.08 -18.66
CA TYR A 56 -1.43 -10.18 -18.56
C TYR A 56 -2.45 -10.60 -17.49
N LEU A 57 -2.26 -11.76 -16.84
CA LEU A 57 -3.20 -12.23 -15.83
C LEU A 57 -3.03 -11.50 -14.50
N PRO A 58 -4.12 -11.31 -13.72
CA PRO A 58 -4.02 -10.91 -12.31
C PRO A 58 -3.06 -11.81 -11.54
N ILE A 59 -2.34 -11.27 -10.55
CA ILE A 59 -1.32 -12.04 -9.81
C ILE A 59 -1.86 -13.34 -9.21
N ALA A 60 -3.07 -13.30 -8.64
CA ALA A 60 -3.71 -14.50 -8.12
C ALA A 60 -3.96 -15.58 -9.20
N SER A 61 -4.20 -15.16 -10.43
CA SER A 61 -4.39 -16.05 -11.58
C SER A 61 -3.07 -16.61 -12.12
N ILE A 62 -1.96 -15.87 -12.03
CA ILE A 62 -0.62 -16.37 -12.39
C ILE A 62 -0.24 -17.55 -11.51
N PHE A 63 -0.45 -17.45 -10.19
CA PHE A 63 -0.19 -18.57 -9.28
C PHE A 63 -1.04 -19.80 -9.60
N ARG A 64 -2.33 -19.60 -9.94
CA ARG A 64 -3.21 -20.71 -10.34
C ARG A 64 -2.78 -21.34 -11.67
N ALA A 65 -2.33 -20.52 -12.63
CA ALA A 65 -1.80 -20.99 -13.90
C ALA A 65 -0.59 -21.91 -13.70
N GLY A 66 0.31 -21.54 -12.78
CA GLY A 66 1.44 -22.39 -12.39
C GLY A 66 1.07 -23.73 -11.73
N CYS A 67 -0.20 -23.95 -11.36
CA CYS A 67 -0.68 -25.22 -10.82
C CYS A 67 -1.36 -26.11 -11.87
N VAL A 68 -1.53 -25.65 -13.11
CA VAL A 68 -2.25 -26.38 -14.17
C VAL A 68 -1.42 -27.55 -14.71
N CYS A 69 -0.17 -27.30 -15.09
CA CYS A 69 0.75 -28.32 -15.58
C CYS A 69 2.22 -27.91 -15.36
N LYS A 70 3.16 -28.85 -15.51
CA LYS A 70 4.61 -28.60 -15.32
C LYS A 70 5.14 -27.51 -16.24
N ARG A 71 4.72 -27.49 -17.50
CA ARG A 71 5.16 -26.49 -18.48
C ARG A 71 4.74 -25.07 -18.08
N TRP A 72 3.49 -24.89 -17.67
CA TRP A 72 3.01 -23.57 -17.22
C TRP A 72 3.71 -23.14 -15.92
N HIS A 73 3.98 -24.09 -15.02
CA HIS A 73 4.76 -23.84 -13.81
C HIS A 73 6.18 -23.33 -14.13
N GLU A 74 6.87 -23.99 -15.05
CA GLU A 74 8.21 -23.60 -15.51
C GLU A 74 8.18 -22.20 -16.13
N ILE A 75 7.17 -21.91 -16.97
CA ILE A 75 6.99 -20.59 -17.59
C ILE A 75 6.82 -19.49 -16.54
N VAL A 76 5.84 -19.60 -15.64
CA VAL A 76 5.56 -18.52 -14.66
C VAL A 76 6.65 -18.34 -13.62
N SER A 77 7.54 -19.32 -13.48
CA SER A 77 8.69 -19.28 -12.57
C SER A 77 9.99 -18.82 -13.27
N SER A 78 9.97 -18.63 -14.60
CA SER A 78 11.15 -18.25 -15.37
C SER A 78 11.51 -16.76 -15.21
N GLU A 79 12.80 -16.43 -15.34
CA GLU A 79 13.26 -15.05 -15.33
C GLU A 79 12.72 -14.24 -16.52
N GLN A 80 12.58 -14.89 -17.68
CA GLN A 80 12.02 -14.29 -18.88
C GLN A 80 10.57 -13.86 -18.68
N PHE A 81 9.76 -14.69 -18.00
CA PHE A 81 8.41 -14.32 -17.62
C PHE A 81 8.39 -13.11 -16.68
N LEU A 82 9.24 -13.06 -15.65
CA LEU A 82 9.32 -11.91 -14.74
C LEU A 82 9.71 -10.62 -15.47
N TRP A 83 10.62 -10.71 -16.43
CA TRP A 83 10.99 -9.60 -17.30
C TRP A 83 9.80 -9.10 -18.12
N ASN A 84 9.09 -10.01 -18.79
CA ASN A 84 7.90 -9.66 -19.57
C ASN A 84 6.78 -9.09 -18.69
N PHE A 85 6.56 -9.68 -17.51
CA PHE A 85 5.59 -9.21 -16.52
C PHE A 85 5.90 -7.80 -16.01
N SER A 86 7.18 -7.46 -15.82
CA SER A 86 7.60 -6.11 -15.40
C SER A 86 7.20 -5.02 -16.39
N GLN A 87 7.11 -5.36 -17.69
CA GLN A 87 6.73 -4.45 -18.77
C GLN A 87 5.22 -4.28 -18.91
N VAL A 88 4.42 -5.20 -18.35
CA VAL A 88 2.97 -5.11 -18.39
C VAL A 88 2.50 -4.01 -17.43
N LEU A 89 1.42 -3.32 -17.83
CA LEU A 89 0.82 -2.25 -17.03
C LEU A 89 0.52 -2.73 -15.60
N SER A 90 0.78 -1.81 -14.66
CA SER A 90 0.55 -2.02 -13.24
C SER A 90 -0.85 -2.52 -12.93
N GLN A 91 -0.90 -3.59 -12.14
CA GLN A 91 -2.14 -4.00 -11.50
C GLN A 91 -2.59 -2.92 -10.52
N LYS A 92 -3.90 -2.85 -10.31
CA LYS A 92 -4.48 -1.96 -9.31
C LYS A 92 -3.90 -2.33 -7.94
N PRO A 93 -3.56 -1.34 -7.11
CA PRO A 93 -2.96 -1.65 -5.82
C PRO A 93 -3.94 -2.39 -4.91
N TRP A 94 -3.41 -3.34 -4.16
CA TRP A 94 -4.14 -4.08 -3.16
C TRP A 94 -4.11 -3.35 -1.82
N TYR A 95 -5.10 -3.63 -0.97
CA TYR A 95 -5.14 -3.09 0.39
C TYR A 95 -4.98 -4.22 1.39
N TYR A 96 -3.91 -4.21 2.18
CA TYR A 96 -3.71 -5.15 3.27
C TYR A 96 -4.35 -4.62 4.54
N MET A 97 -5.13 -5.45 5.23
CA MET A 97 -5.74 -5.15 6.52
C MET A 97 -5.45 -6.26 7.51
N PHE A 98 -5.08 -5.87 8.72
CA PHE A 98 -4.82 -6.77 9.84
C PHE A 98 -5.25 -6.10 11.14
N THR A 99 -5.31 -6.88 12.21
CA THR A 99 -5.59 -6.35 13.55
C THR A 99 -4.34 -6.32 14.39
N SER A 100 -4.37 -5.57 15.49
CA SER A 100 -3.24 -5.45 16.40
C SER A 100 -2.89 -6.71 17.23
N SER A 101 -3.32 -7.91 16.79
CA SER A 101 -3.09 -9.18 17.47
C SER A 101 -1.71 -9.77 17.19
N ASN A 102 -1.21 -10.62 18.10
CA ASN A 102 0.03 -11.39 17.95
C ASN A 102 0.04 -12.42 16.79
N GLU A 103 -1.00 -12.47 15.97
CA GLU A 103 -1.04 -13.33 14.79
C GLU A 103 -0.73 -12.50 13.55
N ALA A 104 0.27 -12.93 12.78
CA ALA A 104 0.73 -12.27 11.56
C ALA A 104 -0.23 -12.43 10.36
N LEU A 105 -1.45 -12.93 10.60
CA LEU A 105 -2.43 -13.18 9.57
C LEU A 105 -3.25 -11.92 9.29
N GLY A 106 -3.18 -11.43 8.06
CA GLY A 106 -4.05 -10.39 7.55
C GLY A 106 -4.61 -10.77 6.19
N TYR A 107 -5.35 -9.84 5.60
CA TYR A 107 -6.01 -10.07 4.32
C TYR A 107 -5.71 -8.93 3.36
N ALA A 108 -5.37 -9.28 2.13
CA ALA A 108 -5.17 -8.34 1.02
C ALA A 108 -6.43 -8.30 0.15
N TYR A 109 -6.99 -7.11 -0.05
CA TYR A 109 -8.12 -6.87 -0.95
C TYR A 109 -7.64 -6.58 -2.37
N ASP A 110 -8.10 -7.38 -3.31
CA ASP A 110 -7.97 -7.14 -4.73
C ASP A 110 -9.18 -6.33 -5.24
N PRO A 111 -8.99 -5.08 -5.70
CA PRO A 111 -10.08 -4.24 -6.18
C PRO A 111 -10.64 -4.68 -7.54
N ILE A 112 -9.87 -5.43 -8.35
CA ILE A 112 -10.30 -5.92 -9.67
C ILE A 112 -11.24 -7.11 -9.48
N LEU A 113 -10.80 -8.11 -8.72
CA LEU A 113 -11.59 -9.32 -8.44
C LEU A 113 -12.58 -9.13 -7.29
N ARG A 114 -12.51 -7.99 -6.59
CA ARG A 114 -13.32 -7.66 -5.40
C ARG A 114 -13.27 -8.77 -4.35
N LYS A 115 -12.08 -9.33 -4.15
CA LYS A 115 -11.85 -10.50 -3.30
C LYS A 115 -10.77 -10.21 -2.27
N TRP A 116 -10.96 -10.75 -1.06
CA TRP A 116 -9.93 -10.77 -0.03
C TRP A 116 -9.15 -12.08 -0.09
N TYR A 117 -7.83 -11.97 0.00
CA TYR A 117 -6.89 -13.08 0.04
C TYR A 117 -6.19 -13.09 1.40
N GLY A 118 -6.17 -14.24 2.07
CA GLY A 118 -5.37 -14.41 3.28
C GLY A 118 -3.89 -14.33 2.90
N LEU A 119 -3.15 -13.46 3.58
CA LEU A 119 -1.73 -13.24 3.33
C LEU A 119 -1.01 -13.07 4.67
N GLU A 120 0.16 -13.68 4.77
CA GLU A 120 1.04 -13.56 5.93
C GLU A 120 2.24 -12.69 5.54
N LEU A 121 2.51 -11.66 6.35
CA LEU A 121 3.63 -10.76 6.11
C LEU A 121 4.89 -11.22 6.85
N PRO A 122 6.03 -11.36 6.16
CA PRO A 122 7.25 -11.91 6.78
C PRO A 122 7.93 -10.95 7.78
N CYS A 123 7.75 -9.64 7.62
CA CYS A 123 8.45 -8.61 8.39
C CYS A 123 7.71 -8.13 9.65
N ILE A 124 6.38 -8.20 9.68
CA ILE A 124 5.58 -7.51 10.70
C ILE A 124 5.41 -8.42 11.92
N ARG A 125 6.21 -8.17 12.95
CA ARG A 125 6.22 -8.95 14.20
C ARG A 125 5.36 -8.34 15.31
N ALA A 126 4.97 -7.08 15.16
CA ALA A 126 4.17 -6.37 16.14
C ALA A 126 3.17 -5.43 15.44
N PRO A 127 2.06 -5.08 16.10
CA PRO A 127 0.94 -4.43 15.44
C PRO A 127 1.11 -2.96 15.10
N ASN A 128 2.11 -2.30 15.71
CA ASN A 128 2.25 -0.84 15.68
C ASN A 128 3.36 -0.35 14.75
N TRP A 129 3.81 -1.16 13.79
CA TRP A 129 4.90 -0.76 12.89
C TRP A 129 4.46 0.36 11.95
N PHE A 130 5.36 1.30 11.67
CA PHE A 130 5.21 2.26 10.58
C PHE A 130 5.41 1.54 9.26
N ILE A 131 4.59 1.84 8.26
CA ILE A 131 4.59 1.13 6.99
C ILE A 131 4.59 2.12 5.83
N ALA A 132 5.49 1.92 4.88
CA ALA A 132 5.52 2.60 3.60
C ALA A 132 5.65 1.56 2.48
N SER A 133 5.09 1.84 1.31
CA SER A 133 5.17 0.91 0.17
C SER A 133 5.47 1.63 -1.13
N SER A 134 6.17 0.93 -2.05
CA SER A 134 6.46 1.42 -3.39
C SER A 134 6.76 0.25 -4.32
N CYS A 135 6.14 0.24 -5.51
CA CYS A 135 6.41 -0.68 -6.62
C CYS A 135 6.54 -2.16 -6.23
N GLY A 136 5.74 -2.66 -5.29
CA GLY A 136 5.81 -4.06 -4.84
C GLY A 136 6.53 -4.32 -3.53
N LEU A 137 7.35 -3.37 -3.08
CA LEU A 137 8.04 -3.45 -1.81
C LEU A 137 7.23 -2.76 -0.70
N VAL A 138 7.32 -3.34 0.49
CA VAL A 138 6.78 -2.80 1.72
C VAL A 138 7.94 -2.68 2.70
N CYS A 139 8.19 -1.45 3.14
CA CYS A 139 9.13 -1.14 4.20
C CYS A 139 8.35 -0.96 5.50
N SER A 140 8.82 -1.63 6.54
CA SER A 140 8.24 -1.57 7.87
C SER A 140 9.30 -1.16 8.87
N MET A 141 8.97 -0.21 9.74
CA MET A 141 9.83 0.26 10.83
C MET A 141 9.13 0.04 12.16
N ASP A 142 9.86 -0.47 13.15
CA ASP A 142 9.32 -0.68 14.49
C ASP A 142 8.94 0.65 15.16
N ASN A 143 7.95 0.63 16.05
CA ASN A 143 7.52 1.86 16.73
C ASN A 143 8.26 2.13 18.04
N ASP A 144 8.86 1.11 18.66
CA ASP A 144 9.48 1.25 19.99
C ASP A 144 10.87 1.88 19.88
N SER A 145 11.73 1.32 19.04
CA SER A 145 13.05 1.89 18.76
C SER A 145 13.03 2.88 17.60
N ARG A 146 12.11 2.75 16.62
CA ARG A 146 12.06 3.60 15.42
C ARG A 146 13.37 3.60 14.65
N SER A 147 13.98 2.42 14.60
CA SER A 147 15.32 2.21 14.06
C SER A 147 15.49 0.84 13.41
N GLU A 148 14.70 -0.17 13.82
CA GLU A 148 14.71 -1.46 13.16
C GLU A 148 13.83 -1.41 11.90
N LEU A 149 14.45 -1.68 10.75
CA LEU A 149 13.76 -1.68 9.46
C LEU A 149 13.81 -3.04 8.77
N CYS A 150 12.72 -3.36 8.10
CA CYS A 150 12.60 -4.53 7.25
C CYS A 150 11.97 -4.10 5.94
N VAL A 151 12.46 -4.65 4.82
CA VAL A 151 11.84 -4.51 3.51
C VAL A 151 11.42 -5.88 3.04
N CYS A 152 10.20 -6.01 2.53
CA CYS A 152 9.73 -7.25 1.95
C CYS A 152 8.91 -7.03 0.69
N ASN A 153 8.86 -8.08 -0.12
CA ASN A 153 7.82 -8.26 -1.12
C ASN A 153 6.73 -9.17 -0.50
N PRO A 154 5.50 -8.66 -0.25
CA PRO A 154 4.42 -9.44 0.34
C PRO A 154 3.99 -10.64 -0.49
N ILE A 155 4.12 -10.58 -1.81
CA ILE A 155 3.66 -11.63 -2.74
C ILE A 155 4.64 -12.78 -2.79
N THR A 156 5.94 -12.49 -2.93
CA THR A 156 6.99 -13.52 -2.99
C THR A 156 7.48 -13.95 -1.61
N LYS A 157 7.06 -13.27 -0.54
CA LYS A 157 7.48 -13.47 0.86
C LYS A 157 8.99 -13.29 1.09
N ARG A 158 9.73 -12.76 0.11
CA ARG A 158 11.15 -12.40 0.28
C ARG A 158 11.26 -11.16 1.15
N TRP A 159 12.19 -11.16 2.08
CA TRP A 159 12.41 -10.06 3.00
C TRP A 159 13.88 -9.89 3.38
N LYS A 160 14.24 -8.69 3.81
CA LYS A 160 15.59 -8.31 4.24
C LYS A 160 15.49 -7.37 5.44
N LYS A 161 16.20 -7.67 6.53
CA LYS A 161 16.44 -6.70 7.62
C LYS A 161 17.50 -5.71 7.15
N LEU A 162 17.25 -4.42 7.32
CA LEU A 162 18.24 -3.39 7.03
C LEU A 162 19.07 -3.07 8.28
N GLU A 163 20.26 -2.53 8.05
CA GLU A 163 21.05 -1.92 9.12
C GLU A 163 20.30 -0.71 9.70
N GLU A 164 20.52 -0.43 10.98
CA GLU A 164 19.91 0.72 11.64
C GLU A 164 20.45 2.03 11.01
N PRO A 165 19.58 3.05 10.84
CA PRO A 165 20.04 4.34 10.36
C PRO A 165 21.01 4.98 11.37
N PRO A 166 22.04 5.70 10.90
CA PRO A 166 23.02 6.34 11.76
C PRO A 166 22.37 7.43 12.61
N GLY A 167 22.95 7.70 13.78
CA GLY A 167 22.50 8.78 14.67
C GLY A 167 21.69 8.28 15.86
N LEU A 168 20.68 9.06 16.26
CA LEU A 168 19.92 8.80 17.49
C LEU A 168 19.09 7.52 17.34
N ARG A 169 19.29 6.58 18.28
CA ARG A 169 18.44 5.39 18.38
C ARG A 169 17.00 5.76 18.69
N PHE A 170 16.76 6.73 19.57
CA PHE A 170 15.40 7.14 19.98
C PHE A 170 15.08 8.56 19.50
N SER A 171 13.91 8.70 18.86
CA SER A 171 13.30 9.96 18.44
C SER A 171 11.82 10.02 18.86
N ASP A 172 11.34 11.22 19.15
CA ASP A 172 9.96 11.45 19.61
C ASP A 172 8.95 11.32 18.47
N TYR A 173 9.37 11.61 17.24
CA TYR A 173 8.62 11.39 15.99
C TYR A 173 9.54 10.82 14.90
N SER A 174 8.98 9.97 14.03
CA SER A 174 9.69 9.42 12.88
C SER A 174 8.75 9.21 11.70
N ALA A 175 9.09 9.77 10.54
CA ALA A 175 8.35 9.56 9.30
C ALA A 175 9.14 8.69 8.31
N LEU A 176 8.52 7.60 7.86
CA LEU A 176 9.10 6.62 6.93
C LEU A 176 8.55 6.79 5.52
N ALA A 177 9.43 6.81 4.52
CA ALA A 177 9.03 6.70 3.11
C ALA A 177 9.98 5.80 2.32
N ILE A 178 9.44 5.14 1.29
CA ILE A 178 10.20 4.31 0.34
C ILE A 178 9.84 4.74 -1.09
N SER A 179 10.84 4.71 -1.97
CA SER A 179 10.69 4.91 -3.41
C SER A 179 11.50 3.85 -4.13
N ALA A 180 10.82 2.95 -4.81
CA ALA A 180 11.43 1.87 -5.58
C ALA A 180 11.36 2.19 -7.08
N ASN A 181 12.49 2.00 -7.77
CA ASN A 181 12.61 2.19 -9.21
C ASN A 181 12.35 0.86 -9.93
N ARG A 182 11.42 0.89 -10.88
CA ARG A 182 11.01 -0.29 -11.67
C ARG A 182 12.08 -0.76 -12.63
N ILE A 183 12.91 0.16 -13.12
CA ILE A 183 13.90 -0.10 -14.17
C ILE A 183 15.20 -0.60 -13.54
N SER A 184 15.73 0.09 -12.53
CA SER A 184 16.97 -0.34 -11.86
C SER A 184 16.74 -1.45 -10.83
N LEU A 185 15.48 -1.71 -10.46
CA LEU A 185 15.08 -2.60 -9.35
C LEU A 185 15.64 -2.17 -7.98
N GLY A 186 16.33 -1.03 -7.92
CA GLY A 186 16.80 -0.41 -6.68
C GLY A 186 15.69 0.37 -5.98
N TYR A 187 15.90 0.65 -4.71
CA TYR A 187 15.00 1.46 -3.89
C TYR A 187 15.77 2.37 -2.94
N THR A 188 15.13 3.49 -2.64
CA THR A 188 15.58 4.47 -1.66
C THR A 188 14.60 4.49 -0.50
N ILE A 189 15.11 4.50 0.72
CA ILE A 189 14.29 4.70 1.93
C ILE A 189 14.74 5.99 2.59
N SER A 190 13.78 6.78 3.05
CA SER A 190 14.05 7.98 3.86
C SER A 190 13.39 7.88 5.22
N ILE A 191 14.12 8.29 6.25
CA ILE A 191 13.62 8.44 7.61
C ILE A 191 13.86 9.89 8.04
N VAL A 192 12.78 10.58 8.36
CA VAL A 192 12.85 11.89 9.01
C VAL A 192 12.65 11.66 10.50
N LYS A 193 13.69 11.90 11.30
CA LYS A 193 13.61 11.83 12.77
C LYS A 193 13.42 13.22 13.32
N SER A 194 12.56 13.35 14.34
CA SER A 194 12.41 14.58 15.10
C SER A 194 12.47 14.31 16.59
N LYS A 195 13.28 15.11 17.29
CA LYS A 195 13.51 14.99 18.73
C LYS A 195 13.46 16.35 19.39
N GLN A 196 12.79 16.43 20.53
CA GLN A 196 12.72 17.65 21.29
C GLN A 196 14.09 17.99 21.89
N VAL A 197 14.51 19.26 21.78
CA VAL A 197 15.72 19.74 22.44
C VAL A 197 15.49 19.81 23.94
N THR A 198 16.36 19.15 24.72
CA THR A 198 16.26 19.11 26.18
C THR A 198 16.27 20.52 26.76
N GLY A 199 15.26 20.84 27.58
CA GLY A 199 15.11 22.16 28.21
C GLY A 199 14.49 23.24 27.33
N ASN A 200 14.15 22.96 26.06
CA ASN A 200 13.46 23.92 25.20
C ASN A 200 12.33 23.25 24.39
N PHE A 201 11.08 23.40 24.86
CA PHE A 201 9.88 22.85 24.19
C PHE A 201 9.60 23.44 22.80
N PHE A 202 10.21 24.58 22.48
CA PHE A 202 10.01 25.26 21.20
C PHE A 202 11.05 24.87 20.15
N GLN A 203 12.10 24.13 20.51
CA GLN A 203 13.17 23.71 19.60
C GLN A 203 13.18 22.20 19.41
N TRP A 204 13.32 21.79 18.15
CA TRP A 204 13.27 20.39 17.74
C TRP A 204 14.38 20.10 16.76
N ASP A 205 15.22 19.12 17.11
CA ASP A 205 16.23 18.56 16.21
C ASP A 205 15.52 17.74 15.14
N ILE A 206 15.86 17.99 13.88
CA ILE A 206 15.39 17.22 12.73
C ILE A 206 16.59 16.67 11.97
N SER A 207 16.56 15.38 11.70
CA SER A 207 17.54 14.73 10.84
C SER A 207 16.87 13.91 9.74
N ILE A 208 17.45 13.96 8.54
CA ILE A 208 16.99 13.19 7.38
C ILE A 208 18.06 12.16 7.05
N HIS A 209 17.68 10.89 7.15
CA HIS A 209 18.54 9.75 6.82
C HIS A 209 18.02 9.08 5.56
N ILE A 210 18.93 8.77 4.63
CA ILE A 210 18.59 8.15 3.34
C ILE A 210 19.38 6.85 3.22
N TYR A 211 18.68 5.76 2.91
CA TYR A 211 19.26 4.49 2.52
C TYR A 211 19.15 4.33 1.02
N ASP A 212 20.22 3.84 0.41
CA ASP A 212 20.27 3.46 -0.99
C ASP A 212 20.54 1.96 -1.09
N SER A 213 19.67 1.22 -1.78
CA SER A 213 19.78 -0.23 -1.91
C SER A 213 20.95 -0.67 -2.79
N GLU A 214 21.37 0.16 -3.75
CA GLU A 214 22.45 -0.17 -4.69
C GLU A 214 23.80 -0.06 -3.98
N THR A 215 24.00 0.99 -3.19
CA THR A 215 25.21 1.14 -2.37
C THR A 215 25.12 0.38 -1.04
N THR A 216 23.92 -0.05 -0.65
CA THR A 216 23.62 -0.69 0.63
C THR A 216 24.03 0.13 1.85
N MET A 217 23.99 1.46 1.75
CA MET A 217 24.51 2.36 2.78
C MET A 217 23.49 3.40 3.20
N TRP A 218 23.56 3.79 4.47
CA TRP A 218 22.86 4.94 5.00
C TRP A 218 23.72 6.21 4.92
N VAL A 219 23.07 7.34 4.64
CA VAL A 219 23.67 8.67 4.68
C VAL A 219 22.75 9.61 5.45
N THR A 220 23.29 10.26 6.49
CA THR A 220 22.64 11.41 7.13
C THR A 220 22.81 12.60 6.19
N SER A 221 21.73 12.98 5.51
CA SER A 221 21.77 14.02 4.49
C SER A 221 21.56 15.42 5.05
N LEU A 222 20.85 15.53 6.19
CA LEU A 222 20.58 16.81 6.84
C LEU A 222 20.47 16.63 8.35
N THR A 223 20.93 17.64 9.09
CA THR A 223 20.60 17.84 10.50
C THR A 223 20.40 19.34 10.74
N GLU A 224 19.23 19.73 11.24
CA GLU A 224 18.84 21.13 11.47
C GLU A 224 17.97 21.22 12.73
N VAL A 225 18.03 22.35 13.43
CA VAL A 225 17.13 22.65 14.55
C VAL A 225 16.00 23.54 14.05
N LEU A 226 14.76 23.05 14.09
CA LEU A 226 13.58 23.87 13.84
C LEU A 226 13.10 24.54 15.13
N THR A 227 12.67 25.79 14.99
CA THR A 227 12.10 26.58 16.09
C THR A 227 10.62 26.84 15.81
N GLY A 228 9.75 26.47 16.74
CA GLY A 228 8.29 26.58 16.63
C GLY A 228 7.60 25.50 15.79
N TRP A 229 8.37 24.54 15.27
CA TRP A 229 7.89 23.45 14.42
C TRP A 229 8.59 22.13 14.78
N ARG A 230 7.88 21.02 14.64
CA ARG A 230 8.40 19.65 14.72
C ARG A 230 7.98 18.84 13.50
N ALA A 231 8.73 17.82 13.11
CA ALA A 231 8.19 16.83 12.17
C ALA A 231 7.21 15.89 12.90
N GLY A 232 6.26 15.32 12.16
CA GLY A 232 5.44 14.21 12.64
C GLY A 232 5.85 12.89 12.02
N ASP A 233 4.89 11.98 11.89
CA ASP A 233 5.12 10.60 11.43
C ASP A 233 4.78 10.39 9.94
N GLU A 234 4.52 11.47 9.20
CA GLU A 234 4.02 11.43 7.83
C GLU A 234 5.02 11.97 6.82
N SER A 235 5.45 11.10 5.90
CA SER A 235 6.31 11.45 4.78
C SER A 235 6.03 10.60 3.55
N VAL A 236 6.42 11.11 2.38
CA VAL A 236 6.36 10.38 1.12
C VAL A 236 7.46 10.86 0.17
N ILE A 237 7.98 9.96 -0.67
CA ILE A 237 8.86 10.31 -1.78
C ILE A 237 8.03 10.36 -3.06
N CYS A 238 8.09 11.48 -3.77
CA CYS A 238 7.36 11.71 -5.01
C CYS A 238 8.26 12.50 -5.96
N GLY A 239 8.53 11.98 -7.15
CA GLY A 239 9.36 12.64 -8.17
C GLY A 239 10.80 12.90 -7.74
N GLY A 240 11.38 12.05 -6.90
CA GLY A 240 12.73 12.26 -6.34
C GLY A 240 12.80 13.36 -5.26
N VAL A 241 11.65 13.84 -4.79
CA VAL A 241 11.54 14.81 -3.69
C VAL A 241 10.87 14.14 -2.50
N LEU A 242 11.48 14.29 -1.33
CA LEU A 242 10.90 13.90 -0.05
C LEU A 242 9.99 15.01 0.46
N TYR A 243 8.76 14.64 0.79
CA TYR A 243 7.76 15.50 1.40
C TYR A 243 7.43 14.97 2.79
N PHE A 244 7.35 15.84 3.79
CA PHE A 244 6.92 15.44 5.12
C PHE A 244 6.14 16.55 5.83
N LEU A 245 5.22 16.15 6.70
CA LEU A 245 4.40 17.07 7.47
C LEU A 245 5.13 17.56 8.72
N ILE A 246 5.03 18.87 8.95
CA ILE A 246 5.47 19.54 10.16
C ILE A 246 4.28 20.13 10.92
N TYR A 247 4.44 20.21 12.23
CA TYR A 247 3.40 20.59 13.18
C TYR A 247 3.93 21.74 14.04
N SER A 248 3.13 22.78 14.22
CA SER A 248 3.50 23.89 15.08
C SER A 248 3.57 23.43 16.55
N THR A 249 4.61 23.86 17.25
CA THR A 249 4.84 23.54 18.67
C THR A 249 4.42 24.68 19.61
N GLY A 250 3.95 25.81 19.05
CA GLY A 250 3.50 26.99 19.77
C GLY A 250 1.98 27.16 19.82
N GLY A 251 1.49 27.95 20.78
CA GLY A 251 0.07 28.32 20.92
C GLY A 251 -0.43 29.38 19.94
N GLY A 252 0.10 29.42 18.71
CA GLY A 252 -0.28 30.38 17.68
C GLY A 252 -1.70 30.16 17.13
N ALA A 253 -2.16 31.08 16.27
CA ALA A 253 -3.50 31.04 15.67
C ALA A 253 -3.81 29.66 15.02
N PRO A 254 -5.03 29.13 15.20
CA PRO A 254 -5.39 27.77 14.80
C PRO A 254 -5.30 27.49 13.29
N GLU A 255 -5.21 28.54 12.47
CA GLU A 255 -5.25 28.44 11.01
C GLU A 255 -3.96 27.87 10.39
N ASN A 256 -2.83 27.89 11.11
CA ASN A 256 -1.51 27.49 10.59
C ASN A 256 -0.80 26.42 11.46
N ARG A 257 -1.53 25.39 11.92
CA ARG A 257 -0.94 24.34 12.78
C ARG A 257 -0.08 23.32 12.03
N HIS A 258 -0.26 23.19 10.73
CA HIS A 258 0.42 22.19 9.91
C HIS A 258 1.10 22.85 8.71
N GLY A 259 2.19 22.27 8.27
CA GLY A 259 2.90 22.65 7.06
C GLY A 259 3.50 21.44 6.37
N LEU A 260 3.86 21.62 5.11
CA LEU A 260 4.59 20.65 4.33
C LEU A 260 5.99 21.17 4.05
N ILE A 261 6.99 20.34 4.28
CA ILE A 261 8.39 20.61 3.89
C ILE A 261 8.75 19.74 2.70
N THR A 262 9.51 20.31 1.77
CA THR A 262 10.04 19.58 0.60
C THR A 262 11.55 19.51 0.67
N TYR A 263 12.13 18.33 0.41
CA TYR A 263 13.56 18.09 0.40
C TYR A 263 13.96 17.32 -0.86
N ASN A 264 14.84 17.90 -1.68
CA ASN A 264 15.27 17.26 -2.93
C ASN A 264 16.35 16.19 -2.65
N LEU A 265 16.08 14.94 -3.03
CA LEU A 265 16.97 13.81 -2.76
C LEU A 265 18.20 13.80 -3.69
N SER A 266 18.09 14.37 -4.89
CA SER A 266 19.16 14.38 -5.90
C SER A 266 20.25 15.40 -5.63
N THR A 267 19.88 16.64 -5.25
CA THR A 267 20.87 17.70 -5.04
C THR A 267 21.59 17.54 -3.71
N ARG A 268 21.04 16.75 -2.76
CA ARG A 268 21.54 16.57 -1.37
C ARG A 268 22.00 17.89 -0.73
N SER A 269 21.44 19.01 -1.18
CA SER A 269 22.05 20.32 -0.99
C SER A 269 21.50 20.95 0.28
N SER A 270 22.38 21.12 1.27
CA SER A 270 22.15 21.82 2.53
C SER A 270 22.17 23.36 2.40
N HIS A 271 22.06 23.91 1.18
CA HIS A 271 22.26 25.35 0.94
C HIS A 271 21.09 26.26 1.38
N GLY A 272 20.14 25.76 2.16
CA GLY A 272 19.07 26.56 2.74
C GLY A 272 18.39 25.87 3.91
N LEU A 273 17.87 26.68 4.84
CA LEU A 273 17.02 26.24 5.94
C LEU A 273 15.81 25.48 5.39
N LEU A 274 15.41 24.37 6.02
CA LEU A 274 14.20 23.61 5.65
C LEU A 274 12.98 24.50 5.51
N ILE A 275 12.86 25.52 6.36
CA ILE A 275 11.71 26.44 6.35
C ILE A 275 11.53 27.20 5.03
N ARG A 276 12.58 27.34 4.19
CA ARG A 276 12.47 27.97 2.87
C ARG A 276 11.64 27.16 1.88
N SER A 277 11.54 25.85 2.09
CA SER A 277 10.72 24.96 1.28
C SER A 277 9.32 24.71 1.86
N PHE A 278 8.89 25.54 2.81
CA PHE A 278 7.56 25.50 3.39
C PHE A 278 6.47 25.68 2.35
N VAL A 279 5.48 24.80 2.40
CA VAL A 279 4.22 24.87 1.67
C VAL A 279 3.08 24.76 2.69
N PRO A 280 2.15 25.73 2.75
CA PRO A 280 1.02 25.66 3.66
C PRO A 280 0.11 24.47 3.28
N VAL A 281 -0.50 23.84 4.26
CA VAL A 281 -1.56 22.82 4.03
C VAL A 281 -2.82 23.49 3.45
N PRO A 282 -3.70 22.76 2.75
CA PRO A 282 -4.88 23.35 2.11
C PRO A 282 -5.86 23.99 3.12
N CYS A 283 -5.94 23.42 4.32
CA CYS A 283 -6.75 23.91 5.44
C CYS A 283 -6.28 23.25 6.75
N PRO A 284 -6.82 23.63 7.92
CA PRO A 284 -6.60 22.87 9.15
C PRO A 284 -7.14 21.44 9.01
N LEU A 285 -6.22 20.48 8.86
CA LEU A 285 -6.52 19.07 8.69
C LEU A 285 -6.24 18.27 9.95
N THR A 286 -7.08 17.27 10.21
CA THR A 286 -6.76 16.15 11.10
C THR A 286 -6.35 14.94 10.25
N CYS A 287 -5.52 14.04 10.80
CA CYS A 287 -5.10 12.80 10.13
C CYS A 287 -4.59 13.02 8.69
N GLY A 288 -3.83 14.10 8.45
CA GLY A 288 -3.24 14.37 7.14
C GLY A 288 -2.29 13.25 6.73
N ARG A 289 -2.59 12.55 5.64
CA ARG A 289 -1.74 11.52 5.05
C ARG A 289 -1.24 11.96 3.68
N LEU A 290 0.04 11.70 3.43
CA LEU A 290 0.68 11.98 2.14
C LEU A 290 0.83 10.70 1.32
N MET A 291 0.67 10.79 0.01
CA MET A 291 0.81 9.64 -0.88
C MET A 291 1.25 10.07 -2.29
N ASN A 292 1.99 9.20 -2.97
CA ASN A 292 2.41 9.38 -4.36
C ASN A 292 1.46 8.62 -5.29
N LEU A 293 0.69 9.34 -6.10
CA LEU A 293 -0.16 8.78 -7.14
C LEU A 293 0.34 9.20 -8.52
N LYS A 294 1.11 8.31 -9.16
CA LYS A 294 1.70 8.52 -10.50
C LYS A 294 2.51 9.83 -10.56
N GLU A 295 3.45 9.99 -9.63
CA GLU A 295 4.31 11.16 -9.48
C GLU A 295 3.58 12.47 -9.18
N LYS A 296 2.35 12.36 -8.67
CA LYS A 296 1.59 13.50 -8.12
C LYS A 296 1.48 13.33 -6.61
N LEU A 297 1.89 14.38 -5.90
CA LEU A 297 1.71 14.43 -4.46
C LEU A 297 0.23 14.66 -4.14
N VAL A 298 -0.35 13.71 -3.42
CA VAL A 298 -1.73 13.75 -2.94
C VAL A 298 -1.74 13.81 -1.43
N MET A 299 -2.65 14.63 -0.89
CA MET A 299 -2.96 14.71 0.52
C MET A 299 -4.39 14.27 0.76
N VAL A 300 -4.59 13.41 1.75
CA VAL A 300 -5.91 13.05 2.28
C VAL A 300 -5.97 13.51 3.72
N GLY A 301 -7.05 14.16 4.13
CA GLY A 301 -7.15 14.70 5.48
C GLY A 301 -8.59 14.90 5.93
N GLY A 302 -8.80 14.76 7.23
CA GLY A 302 -10.03 15.08 7.92
C GLY A 302 -10.22 16.59 8.03
N ILE A 303 -11.43 17.05 7.74
CA ILE A 303 -11.83 18.44 7.83
C ILE A 303 -12.63 18.60 9.13
N GLY A 304 -12.08 19.38 10.06
CA GLY A 304 -12.66 19.63 11.38
C GLY A 304 -13.89 20.55 11.34
N LYS A 305 -14.63 20.64 12.46
CA LYS A 305 -15.63 21.71 12.65
C LYS A 305 -14.92 23.04 12.93
N PRO A 306 -15.47 24.19 12.48
CA PRO A 306 -14.93 25.51 12.84
C PRO A 306 -14.76 25.69 14.36
N ASP A 307 -15.75 25.25 15.13
CA ASP A 307 -15.76 25.44 16.60
C ASP A 307 -15.06 24.30 17.37
N ARG A 308 -14.79 23.17 16.71
CA ARG A 308 -14.15 21.97 17.27
C ARG A 308 -13.32 21.27 16.19
N PRO A 309 -12.09 21.74 15.92
CA PRO A 309 -11.27 21.24 14.83
C PRO A 309 -10.88 19.76 14.99
N ASP A 310 -10.89 19.24 16.23
CA ASP A 310 -10.54 17.84 16.52
C ASP A 310 -11.62 16.84 16.05
N ILE A 311 -12.85 17.30 15.79
CA ILE A 311 -13.95 16.43 15.35
C ILE A 311 -14.04 16.45 13.83
N ILE A 312 -13.83 15.29 13.20
CA ILE A 312 -13.92 15.14 11.75
C ILE A 312 -15.37 15.28 11.29
N LYS A 313 -15.63 16.25 10.41
CA LYS A 313 -16.93 16.41 9.73
C LYS A 313 -16.93 15.97 8.27
N GLY A 314 -15.77 15.75 7.70
CA GLY A 314 -15.62 15.29 6.34
C GLY A 314 -14.17 14.94 6.04
N ILE A 315 -13.94 14.30 4.90
CA ILE A 315 -12.59 13.96 4.43
C ILE A 315 -12.43 14.55 3.04
N GLY A 316 -11.32 15.26 2.83
CA GLY A 316 -10.97 15.81 1.53
C GLY A 316 -9.73 15.16 0.93
N ILE A 317 -9.57 15.34 -0.37
CA ILE A 317 -8.47 14.84 -1.19
C ILE A 317 -7.95 16.01 -2.02
N TRP A 318 -6.67 16.32 -1.88
CA TRP A 318 -6.00 17.42 -2.59
C TRP A 318 -4.79 16.93 -3.36
N VAL A 319 -4.52 17.54 -4.50
CA VAL A 319 -3.28 17.34 -5.27
C VAL A 319 -2.46 18.62 -5.19
N LEU A 320 -1.15 18.50 -4.94
CA LEU A 320 -0.24 19.63 -5.00
C LEU A 320 0.13 19.93 -6.46
N ASN A 321 -0.07 21.17 -6.89
CA ASN A 321 0.37 21.69 -8.17
C ASN A 321 1.32 22.88 -7.94
N GLY A 322 2.62 22.66 -8.13
CA GLY A 322 3.64 23.62 -7.72
C GLY A 322 3.68 23.78 -6.20
N LYS A 323 3.15 24.90 -5.70
CA LYS A 323 2.99 25.18 -4.26
C LYS A 323 1.54 25.36 -3.83
N GLU A 324 0.59 25.12 -4.72
CA GLU A 324 -0.84 25.30 -4.46
C GLU A 324 -1.57 23.97 -4.40
N TRP A 325 -2.47 23.84 -3.42
CA TRP A 325 -3.31 22.65 -3.28
C TRP A 325 -4.60 22.80 -4.06
N GLN A 326 -4.90 21.81 -4.90
CA GLN A 326 -6.15 21.73 -5.65
C GLN A 326 -7.04 20.65 -5.04
N GLU A 327 -8.24 21.02 -4.58
CA GLU A 327 -9.22 20.05 -4.07
C GLU A 327 -9.76 19.22 -5.24
N ILE A 328 -9.53 17.91 -5.18
CA ILE A 328 -9.96 16.96 -6.21
C ILE A 328 -11.31 16.36 -5.86
N ALA A 329 -11.50 16.04 -4.59
CA ALA A 329 -12.73 15.43 -4.11
C ALA A 329 -12.92 15.67 -2.61
N ARG A 330 -14.20 15.67 -2.23
CA ARG A 330 -14.65 15.64 -0.86
C ARG A 330 -15.56 14.45 -0.68
N MET A 331 -15.38 13.70 0.40
CA MET A 331 -16.20 12.54 0.72
C MET A 331 -17.67 12.96 0.87
N PRO A 332 -18.60 12.41 0.08
CA PRO A 332 -20.02 12.69 0.25
C PRO A 332 -20.54 12.18 1.59
N HIS A 333 -21.45 12.94 2.22
CA HIS A 333 -21.99 12.65 3.55
C HIS A 333 -22.53 11.22 3.72
N LYS A 334 -23.15 10.67 2.66
CA LYS A 334 -23.69 9.29 2.67
C LYS A 334 -22.60 8.22 2.93
N PHE A 335 -21.37 8.45 2.47
CA PHE A 335 -20.27 7.53 2.71
C PHE A 335 -19.68 7.72 4.10
N PHE A 336 -19.61 8.97 4.57
CA PHE A 336 -19.20 9.29 5.93
C PHE A 336 -20.11 8.59 6.96
N GLN A 337 -21.43 8.68 6.79
CA GLN A 337 -22.40 7.95 7.62
C GLN A 337 -22.29 6.42 7.50
N GLY A 338 -21.85 5.92 6.35
CA GLY A 338 -21.69 4.49 6.10
C GLY A 338 -20.59 3.83 6.96
N PHE A 339 -19.68 4.62 7.54
CA PHE A 339 -18.74 4.10 8.54
C PHE A 339 -19.37 3.88 9.93
N GLY A 340 -20.58 4.37 10.18
CA GLY A 340 -21.23 4.29 11.49
C GLY A 340 -20.67 5.31 12.48
N GLU A 341 -20.34 4.86 13.69
CA GLU A 341 -19.54 5.64 14.63
C GLU A 341 -18.13 5.79 14.05
N PHE A 342 -17.88 6.95 13.43
CA PHE A 342 -16.59 7.28 12.88
C PHE A 342 -15.69 7.75 14.02
N ASP A 343 -14.58 7.06 14.24
CA ASP A 343 -13.53 7.54 15.13
C ASP A 343 -13.07 8.93 14.64
N ASP A 344 -12.66 9.81 15.55
CA ASP A 344 -12.02 11.09 15.19
C ASP A 344 -10.67 10.90 14.46
N VAL A 345 -10.29 9.65 14.16
CA VAL A 345 -9.07 9.27 13.46
C VAL A 345 -9.35 8.20 12.40
N PHE A 346 -8.62 8.27 11.27
CA PHE A 346 -8.73 7.29 10.20
C PHE A 346 -7.39 7.02 9.54
N ALA A 347 -7.32 5.87 8.85
CA ALA A 347 -6.20 5.51 7.99
C ALA A 347 -6.56 5.80 6.54
N SER A 348 -5.58 6.30 5.79
CA SER A 348 -5.69 6.36 4.34
C SER A 348 -4.36 6.10 3.69
N SER A 349 -4.38 5.35 2.61
CA SER A 349 -3.20 5.09 1.77
C SER A 349 -3.64 4.87 0.33
N GLY A 350 -2.75 5.11 -0.61
CA GLY A 350 -3.08 5.02 -2.02
C GLY A 350 -1.84 5.02 -2.88
N THR A 351 -1.99 4.48 -4.07
CA THR A 351 -1.00 4.59 -5.15
C THR A 351 -1.74 4.42 -6.49
N TYR A 352 -1.05 4.70 -7.59
CA TYR A 352 -1.65 4.77 -8.92
C TYR A 352 -2.85 5.70 -9.00
N ASP A 353 -4.05 5.14 -9.03
CA ASP A 353 -5.31 5.86 -9.21
C ASP A 353 -6.37 5.48 -8.17
N LEU A 354 -6.00 4.72 -7.14
CA LEU A 354 -6.89 4.35 -6.05
C LEU A 354 -6.40 4.93 -4.73
N ILE A 355 -7.34 5.48 -3.98
CA ILE A 355 -7.15 5.93 -2.61
C ILE A 355 -8.07 5.10 -1.73
N TYR A 356 -7.50 4.50 -0.70
CA TYR A 356 -8.21 3.71 0.30
C TYR A 356 -8.36 4.52 1.58
N ILE A 357 -9.54 4.44 2.20
CA ILE A 357 -9.86 5.10 3.45
C ILE A 357 -10.52 4.07 4.37
N GLN A 358 -10.00 3.96 5.58
CA GLN A 358 -10.40 2.98 6.58
C GLN A 358 -10.60 3.66 7.95
N SER A 359 -11.65 3.25 8.65
CA SER A 359 -11.80 3.54 10.08
C SER A 359 -11.01 2.52 10.92
N TYR A 360 -10.34 2.96 11.99
CA TYR A 360 -9.59 2.05 12.87
C TYR A 360 -10.53 1.14 13.70
N GLY A 361 -11.74 1.62 14.01
CA GLY A 361 -12.75 0.91 14.78
C GLY A 361 -13.53 -0.15 13.99
N ALA A 362 -13.45 -0.20 12.66
CA ALA A 362 -14.27 -1.10 11.85
C ALA A 362 -13.52 -1.68 10.63
N PRO A 363 -13.87 -2.89 10.15
CA PRO A 363 -13.29 -3.48 8.94
C PRO A 363 -13.79 -2.83 7.63
N ALA A 364 -14.36 -1.62 7.72
CA ALA A 364 -14.94 -0.92 6.59
C ALA A 364 -13.85 -0.21 5.80
N LEU A 365 -13.80 -0.49 4.49
CA LEU A 365 -12.82 0.07 3.57
C LEU A 365 -13.54 0.76 2.41
N LEU A 366 -13.35 2.07 2.31
CA LEU A 366 -13.86 2.90 1.23
C LEU A 366 -12.75 3.17 0.21
N ILE A 367 -13.11 3.15 -1.06
CA ILE A 367 -12.20 3.31 -2.18
C ILE A 367 -12.65 4.53 -2.98
N TYR A 368 -11.72 5.42 -3.28
CA TYR A 368 -11.90 6.49 -4.24
C TYR A 368 -11.04 6.23 -5.48
N ASP A 369 -11.70 6.14 -6.63
CA ASP A 369 -11.03 6.03 -7.94
C ASP A 369 -10.79 7.42 -8.52
N MET A 370 -9.54 7.82 -8.65
CA MET A 370 -9.10 9.13 -9.15
C MET A 370 -9.43 9.34 -10.63
N ASN A 371 -9.44 8.28 -11.45
CA ASN A 371 -9.71 8.40 -12.88
C ASN A 371 -11.22 8.59 -13.12
N HIS A 372 -12.04 7.77 -12.46
CA HIS A 372 -13.50 7.80 -12.62
C HIS A 372 -14.19 8.80 -11.69
N LYS A 373 -13.47 9.35 -10.70
CA LYS A 373 -13.99 10.21 -9.62
C LYS A 373 -15.16 9.57 -8.88
N GLN A 374 -15.02 8.29 -8.55
CA GLN A 374 -16.08 7.49 -7.95
C GLN A 374 -15.67 6.92 -6.60
N TRP A 375 -16.63 6.94 -5.67
CA TRP A 375 -16.53 6.33 -4.35
C TRP A 375 -17.21 4.97 -4.34
N LYS A 376 -16.54 3.94 -3.83
CA LYS A 376 -17.04 2.57 -3.77
C LYS A 376 -16.61 1.88 -2.48
N TRP A 377 -17.51 1.14 -1.85
CA TRP A 377 -17.17 0.27 -0.73
C TRP A 377 -16.51 -1.01 -1.23
N SER A 378 -15.53 -1.50 -0.46
CA SER A 378 -15.00 -2.86 -0.66
C SER A 378 -16.04 -3.91 -0.26
N GLN A 379 -15.76 -5.18 -0.57
CA GLN A 379 -16.40 -6.28 0.14
C GLN A 379 -16.00 -6.26 1.62
N LYS A 380 -16.87 -6.79 2.48
CA LYS A 380 -16.60 -6.88 3.92
C LYS A 380 -15.28 -7.63 4.17
N CYS A 381 -14.37 -7.00 4.90
CA CYS A 381 -13.10 -7.64 5.25
C CYS A 381 -13.36 -8.87 6.14
N PRO A 382 -12.70 -10.02 5.87
CA PRO A 382 -12.83 -11.22 6.71
C PRO A 382 -12.20 -11.07 8.10
N VAL A 383 -11.36 -10.06 8.32
CA VAL A 383 -10.72 -9.83 9.62
C VAL A 383 -11.79 -9.53 10.68
N THR A 384 -11.74 -10.28 11.77
CA THR A 384 -12.66 -10.14 12.90
C THR A 384 -11.96 -9.56 14.11
N LYS A 385 -12.63 -8.67 14.84
CA LYS A 385 -12.18 -8.26 16.17
C LYS A 385 -12.30 -9.42 17.15
N ARG A 386 -11.27 -9.63 17.97
CA ARG A 386 -11.28 -10.56 19.11
C ARG A 386 -11.79 -9.91 20.38
N PHE A 387 -11.58 -8.60 20.53
CA PHE A 387 -12.00 -7.83 21.69
C PHE A 387 -12.45 -6.42 21.27
N PRO A 388 -13.32 -5.75 22.05
CA PRO A 388 -13.98 -4.50 21.64
C PRO A 388 -13.01 -3.37 21.22
N LEU A 389 -11.92 -3.20 21.97
CA LEU A 389 -10.92 -2.14 21.76
C LEU A 389 -9.86 -2.47 20.71
N GLN A 390 -9.98 -3.61 20.02
CA GLN A 390 -9.03 -3.96 18.96
C GLN A 390 -9.19 -3.01 17.78
N LEU A 391 -8.06 -2.45 17.32
CA LEU A 391 -8.00 -1.60 16.15
C LEU A 391 -7.57 -2.39 14.92
N PHE A 392 -8.07 -1.97 13.76
CA PHE A 392 -7.62 -2.45 12.46
C PHE A 392 -6.56 -1.52 11.91
N THR A 393 -5.46 -2.09 11.45
CA THR A 393 -4.40 -1.38 10.72
C THR A 393 -4.41 -1.84 9.28
N GLY A 394 -4.12 -0.94 8.35
CA GLY A 394 -4.03 -1.31 6.95
C GLY A 394 -3.18 -0.36 6.13
N PHE A 395 -2.71 -0.88 5.02
CA PHE A 395 -1.88 -0.14 4.08
C PHE A 395 -2.08 -0.67 2.66
N CYS A 396 -1.88 0.23 1.71
CA CYS A 396 -1.91 -0.05 0.29
C CYS A 396 -0.54 -0.57 -0.17
N PHE A 397 -0.50 -1.55 -1.05
CA PHE A 397 0.71 -1.97 -1.76
C PHE A 397 0.35 -2.50 -3.14
N GLU A 398 1.33 -2.57 -4.02
CA GLU A 398 1.12 -3.12 -5.35
C GLU A 398 1.56 -4.58 -5.40
N PRO A 399 0.73 -5.52 -5.87
CA PRO A 399 1.17 -6.89 -6.00
C PRO A 399 2.17 -6.99 -7.17
N ARG A 400 3.38 -7.49 -6.94
CA ARG A 400 4.48 -7.60 -7.92
C ARG A 400 5.33 -8.86 -7.65
N LEU A 401 5.87 -9.47 -8.71
CA LEU A 401 6.67 -10.69 -8.63
C LEU A 401 8.16 -10.44 -8.87
N GLU A 402 8.47 -9.47 -9.71
CA GLU A 402 9.79 -9.17 -10.27
C GLU A 402 10.73 -8.44 -9.30
N ILE A 403 10.18 -7.74 -8.30
CA ILE A 403 10.97 -6.93 -7.37
C ILE A 403 11.31 -7.69 -6.08
N ALA A 404 12.53 -7.49 -5.58
CA ALA A 404 13.02 -8.10 -4.36
C ALA A 404 13.74 -7.08 -3.46
N PRO A 405 13.72 -7.29 -2.14
CA PRO A 405 14.34 -6.41 -1.15
C PRO A 405 15.87 -6.57 -1.03
#